data_AF-A0A534PK20-F1
#
_entry.id   AF-A0A534PK20-F1
#
_cell.length_a   1.000
_cell.length_b   1.000
_cell.length_c   1.000
_cell.angle_alpha   90.00
_cell.angle_beta   90.00
_cell.angle_gamma   90.00
#
_symmetry.space_group_name_H-M   'P 1'
#
loop_
_entity.id
_entity.type
_entity.pdbx_description
1 polymer ?
#
loop_
_entity_poly.entity_id
_entity_poly.type
_entity_poly.pdbx_seq_one_letter_code
_entity_poly.pdbx_strand_id
1 'polypeptide(L)'
;MLRLCVRIALYALAIAFIAAAAWMDGGWWVRHVVVPACYLPPPAWMLPTVRGSLAAVGLAFGAVALIVRRLSAAELGRVGLAIVAALCVVEIALRVMERPADRARHPRLEFLLGSKDARTGWSFVPGRVMRFGQPGGGPVVEYAVDAHGDRAPSAGFVEDPHAPTLLVTGESMATGHGLEWRDTFAAQAGARLGLQVVNVAEGGYGSDQAFLRACEALLRLRHPVALVSTVLPVQLHRNLSDARPHLELRDGELVLAPAFWPRIRLRELFVDDLQILPEWRLQSSLRLTRAILEATARAARDRGARPLFVLPLFTAEPEPVRELLAGLPHVVVELQPERIMPWDGHPDPRGAGQIADAIVSALQSSEAVR
;
A
#
# COMPACT_ATOMS: atom_id res chain seq x y z
N MET A 1 -3.75 -42.87 21.10
CA MET A 1 -2.82 -42.09 20.24
C MET A 1 -3.43 -40.76 19.78
N LEU A 2 -4.51 -40.75 18.98
CA LEU A 2 -5.12 -39.51 18.44
C LEU A 2 -5.40 -38.41 19.49
N ARG A 3 -6.00 -38.74 20.64
CA ARG A 3 -6.29 -37.77 21.71
C ARG A 3 -5.04 -37.11 22.29
N LEU A 4 -3.97 -37.90 22.43
CA LEU A 4 -2.69 -37.39 22.94
C LEU A 4 -2.08 -36.41 21.93
N CYS A 5 -2.08 -36.78 20.64
CA CYS A 5 -1.61 -35.91 19.57
C CYS A 5 -2.38 -34.58 19.52
N VAL A 6 -3.72 -34.61 19.59
CA VAL A 6 -4.55 -33.39 19.60
C VAL A 6 -4.24 -32.52 20.83
N ARG A 7 -4.06 -33.11 22.01
CA ARG A 7 -3.70 -32.35 23.22
C ARG A 7 -2.33 -31.70 23.11
N ILE A 8 -1.33 -32.44 22.61
CA ILE A 8 0.01 -31.90 22.38
C ILE A 8 -0.06 -30.72 21.41
N ALA A 9 -0.80 -30.86 20.31
CA ALA A 9 -1.01 -29.77 19.36
C ALA A 9 -1.67 -28.54 20.00
N LEU A 10 -2.73 -28.72 20.80
CA LEU A 10 -3.42 -27.63 21.48
C LEU A 10 -2.53 -26.94 22.53
N TYR A 11 -1.74 -27.69 23.30
CA TYR A 11 -0.77 -27.09 24.22
C TYR A 11 0.35 -26.37 23.48
N ALA A 12 0.84 -26.92 22.36
CA ALA A 12 1.83 -26.24 21.53
C ALA A 12 1.28 -24.91 21.00
N LEU A 13 0.02 -24.88 20.53
CA LEU A 13 -0.66 -23.64 20.14
C LEU A 13 -0.80 -22.69 21.33
N ALA A 14 -1.25 -23.17 22.49
CA ALA A 14 -1.39 -22.36 23.70
C ALA A 14 -0.06 -21.66 24.06
N ILE A 15 1.03 -22.42 24.09
CA ILE A 15 2.38 -21.92 24.35
C ILE A 15 2.80 -20.92 23.27
N ALA A 16 2.57 -21.24 21.99
CA ALA A 16 2.94 -20.36 20.88
C ALA A 16 2.22 -18.99 20.96
N PHE A 17 0.92 -18.97 21.25
CA PHE A 17 0.14 -17.74 21.37
C PHE A 17 0.56 -16.90 22.59
N ILE A 18 0.81 -17.53 23.74
CA ILE A 18 1.29 -16.84 24.94
C ILE A 18 2.71 -16.30 24.73
N ALA A 19 3.59 -17.10 24.11
CA ALA A 19 4.95 -16.68 23.77
C ALA A 19 4.94 -15.52 22.76
N ALA A 20 4.08 -15.56 21.74
CA ALA A 20 3.92 -14.47 20.79
C ALA A 20 3.45 -13.17 21.50
N ALA A 21 2.47 -13.27 22.41
CA ALA A 21 2.02 -12.11 23.20
C ALA A 21 3.13 -11.51 24.07
N ALA A 22 4.05 -12.34 24.57
CA ALA A 22 5.22 -11.89 25.34
C ALA A 22 6.31 -11.28 24.44
N TRP A 23 6.54 -11.87 23.26
CA TRP A 23 7.61 -11.49 22.34
C TRP A 23 7.27 -10.24 21.50
N MET A 24 5.98 -9.98 21.25
CA MET A 24 5.52 -8.78 20.56
C MET A 24 5.69 -7.52 21.42
N ASP A 25 6.92 -7.00 21.48
CA ASP A 25 7.24 -5.71 22.08
C ASP A 25 7.00 -4.55 21.10
N GLY A 26 7.29 -3.32 21.55
CA GLY A 26 7.11 -2.12 20.72
C GLY A 26 8.02 -2.10 19.48
N GLY A 27 9.24 -2.61 19.58
CA GLY A 27 10.18 -2.66 18.45
C GLY A 27 9.71 -3.64 17.39
N TRP A 28 9.30 -4.83 17.82
CA TRP A 28 8.69 -5.83 16.94
C TRP A 28 7.43 -5.27 16.27
N TRP A 29 6.55 -4.63 17.04
CA TRP A 29 5.31 -4.04 16.52
C TRP A 29 5.57 -2.98 15.44
N VAL A 30 6.52 -2.07 15.70
CA VAL A 30 6.89 -1.05 14.72
C VAL A 30 7.43 -1.68 13.45
N ARG A 31 8.36 -2.64 13.56
CA ARG A 31 9.01 -3.28 12.42
C ARG A 31 8.05 -4.13 11.57
N HIS A 32 7.16 -4.89 12.21
CA HIS A 32 6.36 -5.92 11.54
C HIS A 32 4.92 -5.52 11.23
N VAL A 33 4.44 -4.41 11.80
CA VAL A 33 3.05 -3.95 11.64
C VAL A 33 3.02 -2.48 11.21
N VAL A 34 3.58 -1.58 12.02
CA VAL A 34 3.43 -0.13 11.77
C VAL A 34 4.09 0.28 10.46
N VAL A 35 5.39 0.02 10.32
CA VAL A 35 6.17 0.44 9.14
C VAL A 35 5.61 -0.20 7.85
N PRO A 36 5.45 -1.52 7.75
CA PRO A 36 5.09 -2.11 6.46
C PRO A 36 3.62 -1.95 6.07
N ALA A 37 2.72 -1.66 7.01
CA ALA A 37 1.29 -1.82 6.78
C ALA A 37 0.40 -0.67 7.27
N CYS A 38 0.92 0.26 8.08
CA CYS A 38 0.16 1.43 8.51
C CYS A 38 0.60 2.69 7.76
N TYR A 39 -0.39 3.38 7.17
CA TYR A 39 -0.18 4.71 6.57
C TYR A 39 -0.01 5.79 7.66
N LEU A 40 -0.89 5.77 8.67
CA LEU A 40 -0.77 6.58 9.88
C LEU A 40 -0.37 5.70 11.05
N PRO A 41 0.38 6.21 12.05
CA PRO A 41 0.66 5.47 13.27
C PRO A 41 -0.62 4.94 13.91
N PRO A 42 -0.69 3.65 14.29
CA PRO A 42 -1.87 3.12 14.95
C PRO A 42 -2.04 3.73 16.35
N PRO A 43 -3.27 3.76 16.89
CA PRO A 43 -3.50 4.26 18.23
C PRO A 43 -2.80 3.40 19.28
N ALA A 44 -2.33 4.03 20.37
CA ALA A 44 -1.50 3.40 21.41
C ALA A 44 -2.15 2.17 22.09
N TRP A 45 -3.49 2.06 22.07
CA TRP A 45 -4.20 0.90 22.64
C TRP A 45 -4.11 -0.35 21.76
N MET A 46 -3.76 -0.24 20.48
CA MET A 46 -3.82 -1.37 19.54
C MET A 46 -2.86 -2.49 19.93
N LEU A 47 -1.60 -2.17 20.24
CA LEU A 47 -0.60 -3.16 20.65
C LEU A 47 -1.02 -3.93 21.92
N PRO A 48 -1.35 -3.28 23.06
CA PRO A 48 -1.77 -4.03 24.25
C PRO A 48 -3.06 -4.84 24.02
N THR A 49 -3.98 -4.36 23.20
CA THR A 49 -5.16 -5.15 22.80
C THR A 49 -4.76 -6.41 22.04
N VAL A 50 -3.89 -6.31 21.03
CA VAL A 50 -3.41 -7.48 20.27
C VAL A 50 -2.70 -8.48 21.17
N ARG A 51 -1.80 -8.02 22.05
CA ARG A 51 -1.10 -8.88 23.02
C ARG A 51 -2.10 -9.57 23.97
N GLY A 52 -3.07 -8.82 24.49
CA GLY A 52 -4.12 -9.35 25.35
C GLY A 52 -4.97 -10.41 24.64
N SER A 53 -5.35 -10.16 23.39
CA SER A 53 -6.10 -11.11 22.56
C SER A 53 -5.30 -12.40 22.29
N LEU A 54 -4.02 -12.30 21.96
CA LEU A 54 -3.15 -13.47 21.76
C LEU A 54 -3.02 -14.29 23.05
N ALA A 55 -2.80 -13.64 24.19
CA ALA A 55 -2.75 -14.32 25.48
C ALA A 55 -4.07 -15.03 25.82
N ALA A 56 -5.21 -14.36 25.62
CA ALA A 56 -6.53 -14.94 25.85
C ALA A 56 -6.81 -16.15 24.95
N VAL A 57 -6.45 -16.08 23.66
CA VAL A 57 -6.55 -17.21 22.72
C VAL A 57 -5.66 -18.37 23.15
N GLY A 58 -4.43 -18.10 23.60
CA GLY A 58 -3.52 -19.12 24.11
C GLY A 58 -4.09 -19.83 25.35
N LEU A 59 -4.63 -19.07 26.31
CA LEU A 59 -5.31 -19.63 27.49
C LEU A 59 -6.52 -20.49 27.11
N ALA A 60 -7.30 -20.04 26.12
CA ALA A 60 -8.44 -20.81 25.61
C ALA A 60 -7.99 -22.16 25.01
N PHE A 61 -6.92 -22.18 24.21
CA PHE A 61 -6.35 -23.45 23.71
C PHE A 61 -5.91 -24.38 24.84
N GLY A 62 -5.28 -23.83 25.89
CA GLY A 62 -4.90 -24.60 27.08
C GLY A 62 -6.11 -25.20 27.82
N ALA A 63 -7.18 -24.42 27.98
CA ALA A 63 -8.44 -24.90 28.56
C ALA A 63 -9.10 -25.98 27.70
N VAL A 64 -9.12 -25.83 26.37
CA VAL A 64 -9.64 -26.83 25.45
C VAL A 64 -8.81 -28.12 25.51
N ALA A 65 -7.48 -28.03 25.60
CA ALA A 65 -6.60 -29.19 25.77
C ALA A 65 -6.92 -29.99 27.06
N LEU A 66 -7.31 -29.28 28.13
CA LEU A 66 -7.79 -29.89 29.36
C LEU A 66 -9.17 -30.54 29.16
N ILE A 67 -10.06 -30.03 28.32
CA ILE A 67 -11.37 -30.66 28.08
C ILE A 67 -11.21 -31.91 27.20
N VAL A 68 -10.39 -31.84 26.15
CA VAL A 68 -10.13 -32.94 25.19
C VAL A 68 -9.69 -34.23 25.87
N ARG A 69 -9.05 -34.17 27.04
CA ARG A 69 -8.67 -35.38 27.80
C ARG A 69 -9.87 -36.30 28.13
N ARG A 70 -11.08 -35.75 28.18
CA ARG A 70 -12.32 -36.45 28.55
C ARG A 70 -13.14 -36.92 27.34
N LEU A 71 -12.81 -36.48 26.13
CA LEU A 71 -13.61 -36.76 24.92
C LEU A 71 -13.21 -38.09 24.27
N SER A 72 -14.19 -38.77 23.68
CA SER A 72 -14.04 -39.95 22.82
C SER A 72 -13.50 -39.60 21.43
N ALA A 73 -13.05 -40.60 20.67
CA ALA A 73 -12.57 -40.37 19.30
C ALA A 73 -13.71 -39.90 18.36
N ALA A 74 -14.92 -40.43 18.54
CA ALA A 74 -16.09 -40.00 17.79
C ALA A 74 -16.49 -38.56 18.11
N GLU A 75 -16.37 -38.13 19.37
CA GLU A 75 -16.57 -36.73 19.75
C GLU A 75 -15.54 -35.80 19.13
N LEU A 76 -14.26 -36.19 19.09
CA LEU A 76 -13.24 -35.43 18.38
C LEU A 76 -13.50 -35.33 16.88
N GLY A 77 -13.99 -36.42 16.26
CA GLY A 77 -14.42 -36.39 14.87
C GLY A 77 -15.55 -35.40 14.62
N ARG A 78 -16.57 -35.38 15.50
CA ARG A 78 -17.68 -34.41 15.43
C ARG A 78 -17.22 -32.97 15.60
N VAL A 79 -16.30 -32.71 16.53
CA VAL A 79 -15.71 -31.38 16.73
C VAL A 79 -14.95 -30.95 15.48
N GLY A 80 -14.12 -31.83 14.91
CA GLY A 80 -13.40 -31.54 13.67
C GLY A 80 -14.34 -31.19 12.52
N LEU A 81 -15.40 -31.98 12.34
CA LEU A 81 -16.43 -31.72 11.32
C LEU A 81 -17.13 -30.37 11.55
N ALA A 82 -17.46 -30.04 12.81
CA ALA A 82 -18.07 -28.77 13.17
C ALA A 82 -17.16 -27.57 12.86
N ILE A 83 -15.83 -27.69 13.07
CA ILE A 83 -14.87 -26.64 12.71
C ILE A 83 -14.83 -26.44 11.20
N VAL A 84 -14.77 -27.51 10.41
CA VAL A 84 -14.79 -27.41 8.94
C VAL A 84 -16.09 -26.76 8.46
N ALA A 85 -17.23 -27.20 8.98
CA ALA A 85 -18.53 -26.60 8.65
C ALA A 85 -18.59 -25.11 9.03
N ALA A 86 -18.05 -24.73 10.19
CA ALA A 86 -17.98 -23.35 10.62
C ALA A 86 -17.12 -22.50 9.67
N LEU A 87 -15.95 -22.99 9.24
CA LEU A 87 -15.11 -22.28 8.27
C LEU A 87 -15.83 -22.10 6.92
N CYS A 88 -16.56 -23.11 6.45
CA CYS A 88 -17.39 -22.98 5.24
C CYS A 88 -18.49 -21.92 5.41
N VAL A 89 -19.18 -21.91 6.55
CA VAL A 89 -20.21 -20.91 6.86
C VAL A 89 -19.60 -19.51 6.94
N VAL A 90 -18.43 -19.35 7.56
CA VAL A 90 -17.74 -18.05 7.64
C VAL A 90 -17.31 -17.58 6.25
N GLU A 91 -16.76 -18.44 5.40
CA GLU A 91 -16.41 -18.09 4.01
C GLU A 91 -17.65 -17.63 3.23
N ILE A 92 -18.77 -18.35 3.35
CA ILE A 92 -20.04 -17.95 2.70
C ILE A 92 -20.54 -16.62 3.26
N ALA A 93 -20.53 -16.45 4.58
CA ALA A 93 -20.97 -15.22 5.22
C ALA A 93 -20.11 -14.02 4.79
N LEU A 94 -18.78 -14.17 4.77
CA LEU A 94 -17.86 -13.12 4.30
C LEU A 94 -18.16 -12.74 2.85
N ARG A 95 -18.45 -13.70 1.96
CA ARG A 95 -18.83 -13.42 0.57
C ARG A 95 -20.18 -12.73 0.42
N VAL A 96 -21.17 -13.13 1.21
CA VAL A 96 -22.51 -12.52 1.19
C VAL A 96 -22.47 -11.11 1.78
N MET A 97 -21.64 -10.89 2.79
CA MET A 97 -21.45 -9.60 3.44
C MET A 97 -20.51 -8.67 2.68
N GLU A 98 -19.70 -9.19 1.77
CA GLU A 98 -18.82 -8.41 0.91
C GLU A 98 -19.65 -7.45 0.05
N ARG A 99 -19.58 -6.16 0.39
CA ARG A 99 -20.16 -5.12 -0.44
C ARG A 99 -19.17 -4.71 -1.52
N PRO A 100 -19.63 -4.46 -2.75
CA PRO A 100 -18.83 -3.76 -3.75
C PRO A 100 -18.21 -2.50 -3.14
N ALA A 101 -16.93 -2.25 -3.39
CA ALA A 101 -16.17 -1.23 -2.66
C ALA A 101 -16.64 0.21 -2.99
N ASP A 102 -17.26 0.41 -4.15
CA ASP A 102 -17.99 1.62 -4.57
C ASP A 102 -19.30 1.85 -3.79
N ARG A 103 -19.85 0.80 -3.17
CA ARG A 103 -21.08 0.82 -2.34
C ARG A 103 -20.80 0.77 -0.85
N ALA A 104 -19.52 0.85 -0.44
CA ALA A 104 -19.16 1.01 0.95
C ALA A 104 -19.74 2.33 1.50
N ARG A 105 -19.90 2.43 2.82
CA ARG A 105 -20.44 3.65 3.47
C ARG A 105 -19.59 4.90 3.15
N HIS A 106 -18.28 4.68 2.98
CA HIS A 106 -17.30 5.67 2.56
C HIS A 106 -16.42 5.00 1.50
N PRO A 107 -16.82 5.02 0.21
CA PRO A 107 -16.04 4.40 -0.84
C PRO A 107 -14.71 5.15 -1.00
N ARG A 108 -13.64 4.40 -1.23
CA ARG A 108 -12.30 4.99 -1.44
C ARG A 108 -12.26 5.71 -2.79
N LEU A 109 -11.39 6.73 -2.89
CA LEU A 109 -11.26 7.58 -4.07
C LEU A 109 -11.11 6.76 -5.35
N GLU A 110 -10.21 5.79 -5.32
CA GLU A 110 -9.86 4.93 -6.44
C GLU A 110 -11.03 4.10 -6.95
N PHE A 111 -12.04 3.82 -6.13
CA PHE A 111 -13.23 3.08 -6.54
C PHE A 111 -14.36 3.99 -7.05
N LEU A 112 -14.35 5.27 -6.68
CA LEU A 112 -15.23 6.27 -7.26
C LEU A 112 -14.76 6.68 -8.66
N LEU A 113 -13.45 6.91 -8.80
CA LEU A 113 -12.84 7.36 -10.05
C LEU A 113 -12.45 6.21 -10.98
N GLY A 114 -12.22 5.02 -10.43
CA GLY A 114 -11.64 3.91 -11.15
C GLY A 114 -12.59 2.77 -11.49
N SER A 115 -12.01 1.80 -12.19
CA SER A 115 -12.61 0.52 -12.56
C SER A 115 -11.56 -0.58 -12.44
N LYS A 116 -11.97 -1.84 -12.57
CA LYS A 116 -11.02 -2.96 -12.55
C LYS A 116 -10.10 -2.89 -13.76
N ASP A 117 -8.82 -3.10 -13.53
CA ASP A 117 -7.79 -3.20 -14.57
C ASP A 117 -7.07 -4.55 -14.51
N ALA A 118 -6.78 -5.14 -15.66
CA ALA A 118 -6.20 -6.47 -15.74
C ALA A 118 -4.69 -6.51 -15.45
N ARG A 119 -4.01 -5.35 -15.48
CA ARG A 119 -2.56 -5.22 -15.32
C ARG A 119 -2.18 -4.67 -13.95
N THR A 120 -2.91 -3.67 -13.46
CA THR A 120 -2.68 -3.01 -12.16
C THR A 120 -3.75 -3.35 -11.14
N GLY A 121 -4.80 -4.08 -11.48
CA GLY A 121 -5.92 -4.41 -10.58
C GLY A 121 -7.03 -3.37 -10.60
N TRP A 122 -6.68 -2.08 -10.59
CA TRP A 122 -7.61 -0.98 -10.86
C TRP A 122 -6.91 0.18 -11.54
N SER A 123 -7.65 0.94 -12.34
CA SER A 123 -7.20 2.19 -12.93
C SER A 123 -8.30 3.24 -12.94
N PHE A 124 -7.96 4.53 -12.98
CA PHE A 124 -8.94 5.57 -13.24
C PHE A 124 -9.64 5.39 -14.59
N VAL A 125 -10.94 5.73 -14.63
CA VAL A 125 -11.72 5.69 -15.86
C VAL A 125 -11.41 6.93 -16.70
N PRO A 126 -10.93 6.78 -17.95
CA PRO A 126 -10.61 7.91 -18.81
C PRO A 126 -11.76 8.91 -18.99
N GLY A 127 -11.42 10.20 -18.99
CA GLY A 127 -12.37 11.30 -19.16
C GLY A 127 -13.32 11.53 -17.99
N ARG A 128 -13.16 10.82 -16.88
CA ARG A 128 -14.03 10.96 -15.70
C ARG A 128 -13.73 12.25 -14.94
N VAL A 129 -14.78 12.99 -14.61
CA VAL A 129 -14.72 14.13 -13.69
C VAL A 129 -15.70 13.90 -12.55
N MET A 130 -15.26 14.09 -11.32
CA MET A 130 -16.09 13.98 -10.13
C MET A 130 -15.71 15.02 -9.08
N ARG A 131 -16.71 15.48 -8.32
CA ARG A 131 -16.53 16.38 -7.19
C ARG A 131 -17.09 15.72 -5.94
N PHE A 132 -16.27 15.55 -4.91
CA PHE A 132 -16.71 15.07 -3.60
C PHE A 132 -15.74 15.52 -2.52
N GLY A 133 -16.24 15.59 -1.29
CA GLY A 133 -15.41 15.82 -0.11
C GLY A 133 -14.80 14.51 0.39
N GLN A 134 -13.72 14.62 1.15
CA GLN A 134 -13.17 13.46 1.84
C GLN A 134 -14.07 13.05 3.02
N PRO A 135 -14.20 11.74 3.31
CA PRO A 135 -14.79 11.27 4.56
C PRO A 135 -14.15 11.99 5.76
N GLY A 136 -14.96 12.46 6.70
CA GLY A 136 -14.47 13.20 7.88
C GLY A 136 -14.51 14.73 7.79
N GLY A 137 -15.01 15.30 6.68
CA GLY A 137 -15.43 16.71 6.64
C GLY A 137 -14.51 17.68 5.88
N GLY A 138 -13.72 17.19 4.93
CA GLY A 138 -12.88 18.03 4.07
C GLY A 138 -13.65 18.81 2.99
N PRO A 139 -13.00 19.80 2.35
CA PRO A 139 -13.60 20.54 1.24
C PRO A 139 -13.93 19.60 0.07
N VAL A 140 -14.96 19.96 -0.70
CA VAL A 140 -15.30 19.29 -1.96
C VAL A 140 -14.32 19.72 -3.03
N VAL A 141 -13.49 18.80 -3.48
CA VAL A 141 -12.48 19.04 -4.53
C VAL A 141 -12.86 18.35 -5.82
N GLU A 142 -12.38 18.88 -6.95
CA GLU A 142 -12.57 18.26 -8.25
C GLU A 142 -11.43 17.32 -8.62
N TYR A 143 -11.80 16.09 -8.98
CA TYR A 143 -10.92 15.15 -9.63
C TYR A 143 -11.31 15.03 -11.09
N ALA A 144 -10.35 15.30 -11.96
CA ALA A 144 -10.44 15.17 -13.39
C ALA A 144 -9.36 14.18 -13.85
N VAL A 145 -9.80 13.27 -14.72
CA VAL A 145 -9.01 12.21 -15.33
C VAL A 145 -8.99 12.47 -16.83
N ASP A 146 -7.81 12.49 -17.44
CA ASP A 146 -7.68 12.71 -18.88
C ASP A 146 -8.03 11.47 -19.72
N ALA A 147 -7.77 11.54 -21.02
CA ALA A 147 -8.02 10.44 -21.96
C ALA A 147 -7.11 9.21 -21.75
N HIS A 148 -6.01 9.33 -21.02
CA HIS A 148 -5.09 8.23 -20.69
C HIS A 148 -5.38 7.57 -19.34
N GLY A 149 -6.39 8.05 -18.61
CA GLY A 149 -6.66 7.59 -17.26
C GLY A 149 -5.73 8.23 -16.23
N ASP A 150 -5.10 9.36 -16.54
CA ASP A 150 -4.15 10.03 -15.65
C ASP A 150 -4.81 11.19 -14.92
N ARG A 151 -4.33 11.49 -13.70
CA ARG A 151 -4.80 12.64 -12.93
C ARG A 151 -4.35 13.92 -13.65
N ALA A 152 -5.30 14.79 -13.98
CA ALA A 152 -5.06 15.95 -14.83
C ALA A 152 -5.73 17.24 -14.30
N PRO A 153 -5.35 18.43 -14.83
CA PRO A 153 -6.02 19.70 -14.53
C PRO A 153 -7.49 19.73 -14.99
N SER A 154 -7.82 18.99 -16.05
CA SER A 154 -9.17 18.83 -16.57
C SER A 154 -9.26 17.55 -17.39
N ALA A 155 -10.46 17.04 -17.64
CA ALA A 155 -10.64 15.84 -18.49
C ALA A 155 -10.33 16.12 -19.98
N GLY A 156 -10.32 17.39 -20.39
CA GLY A 156 -9.93 17.82 -21.73
C GLY A 156 -8.43 18.10 -21.87
N PHE A 157 -7.64 17.87 -20.83
CA PHE A 157 -6.18 17.97 -20.93
C PHE A 157 -5.67 16.95 -21.95
N VAL A 158 -4.80 17.42 -22.85
CA VAL A 158 -4.14 16.58 -23.85
C VAL A 158 -2.65 16.69 -23.59
N GLU A 159 -2.04 15.58 -23.20
CA GLU A 159 -0.59 15.46 -23.09
C GLU A 159 0.07 15.73 -24.45
N ASP A 160 1.07 16.61 -24.47
CA ASP A 160 2.00 16.76 -25.59
C ASP A 160 3.21 15.83 -25.39
N PRO A 161 3.40 14.79 -26.22
CA PRO A 161 4.54 13.88 -26.13
C PRO A 161 5.91 14.57 -26.24
N HIS A 162 5.98 15.73 -26.92
CA HIS A 162 7.24 16.44 -27.19
C HIS A 162 7.58 17.48 -26.13
N ALA A 163 6.64 17.85 -25.27
CA ALA A 163 6.89 18.82 -24.22
C ALA A 163 7.85 18.25 -23.14
N PRO A 164 8.78 19.07 -22.60
CA PRO A 164 9.53 18.73 -21.40
C PRO A 164 8.58 18.33 -20.25
N THR A 165 8.67 17.07 -19.83
CA THR A 165 7.66 16.49 -18.94
C THR A 165 8.25 16.03 -17.60
N LEU A 166 7.56 16.40 -16.51
CA LEU A 166 7.66 15.80 -15.20
C LEU A 166 6.64 14.65 -15.11
N LEU A 167 7.12 13.42 -15.16
CA LEU A 167 6.31 12.24 -14.93
C LEU A 167 6.20 12.00 -13.41
N VAL A 168 5.00 11.95 -12.88
CA VAL A 168 4.72 11.64 -11.48
C VAL A 168 4.00 10.29 -11.39
N THR A 169 4.49 9.42 -10.53
CA THR A 169 3.88 8.11 -10.22
C THR A 169 3.88 7.88 -8.70
N GLY A 170 3.15 6.87 -8.25
CA GLY A 170 3.07 6.52 -6.84
C GLY A 170 1.64 6.22 -6.43
N GLU A 171 1.25 6.74 -5.27
CA GLU A 171 0.00 6.40 -4.62
C GLU A 171 -0.90 7.62 -4.29
N SER A 172 -1.73 7.57 -3.24
CA SER A 172 -2.73 8.60 -2.96
C SER A 172 -2.16 10.00 -2.69
N MET A 173 -0.96 10.12 -2.10
CA MET A 173 -0.30 11.43 -1.97
C MET A 173 0.08 12.01 -3.34
N ALA A 174 0.60 11.18 -4.24
CA ALA A 174 0.95 11.58 -5.61
C ALA A 174 -0.27 11.95 -6.44
N THR A 175 -1.38 11.22 -6.25
CA THR A 175 -2.69 11.57 -6.83
C THR A 175 -3.20 12.93 -6.34
N GLY A 176 -2.80 13.35 -5.13
CA GLY A 176 -3.28 14.56 -4.49
C GLY A 176 -4.64 14.38 -3.80
N HIS A 177 -4.80 13.29 -3.03
CA HIS A 177 -6.02 13.07 -2.26
C HIS A 177 -6.38 14.29 -1.40
N GLY A 178 -7.62 14.76 -1.56
CA GLY A 178 -8.19 15.89 -0.83
C GLY A 178 -7.81 17.26 -1.39
N LEU A 179 -7.10 17.33 -2.52
CA LEU A 179 -6.57 18.57 -3.08
C LEU A 179 -7.14 18.86 -4.48
N GLU A 180 -7.39 20.14 -4.74
CA GLU A 180 -7.58 20.63 -6.11
C GLU A 180 -6.27 20.43 -6.89
N TRP A 181 -6.36 20.26 -8.22
CA TRP A 181 -5.18 19.97 -9.07
C TRP A 181 -4.00 20.92 -8.79
N ARG A 182 -4.26 22.23 -8.80
CA ARG A 182 -3.23 23.27 -8.59
C ARG A 182 -2.53 23.19 -7.22
N ASP A 183 -3.20 22.59 -6.24
CA ASP A 183 -2.72 22.50 -4.86
C ASP A 183 -1.92 21.21 -4.64
N THR A 184 -1.94 20.26 -5.59
CA THR A 184 -1.11 19.06 -5.54
C THR A 184 0.38 19.37 -5.69
N PHE A 185 1.25 18.56 -5.08
CA PHE A 185 2.69 18.78 -5.23
C PHE A 185 3.14 18.62 -6.69
N ALA A 186 2.48 17.74 -7.45
CA ALA A 186 2.78 17.48 -8.85
C ALA A 186 2.60 18.74 -9.69
N ALA A 187 1.44 19.38 -9.58
CA ALA A 187 1.15 20.63 -10.28
C ALA A 187 2.06 21.77 -9.83
N GLN A 188 2.31 21.90 -8.52
CA GLN A 188 3.19 22.94 -7.98
C GLN A 188 4.64 22.77 -8.45
N ALA A 189 5.17 21.55 -8.44
CA ALA A 189 6.53 21.26 -8.93
C ALA A 189 6.65 21.50 -10.43
N GLY A 190 5.68 21.02 -11.23
CA GLY A 190 5.65 21.25 -12.67
C GLY A 190 5.61 22.74 -13.03
N ALA A 191 4.77 23.52 -12.35
CA ALA A 191 4.67 24.97 -12.57
C ALA A 191 5.99 25.70 -12.28
N ARG A 192 6.69 25.34 -11.20
CA ARG A 192 7.97 25.96 -10.79
C ARG A 192 9.14 25.56 -11.68
N LEU A 193 9.10 24.36 -12.25
CA LEU A 193 10.11 23.86 -13.19
C LEU A 193 9.81 24.23 -14.65
N GLY A 194 8.61 24.78 -14.93
CA GLY A 194 8.17 25.04 -16.31
C GLY A 194 7.96 23.76 -17.13
N LEU A 195 7.54 22.67 -16.49
CA LEU A 195 7.36 21.35 -17.12
C LEU A 195 5.88 20.99 -17.24
N GLN A 196 5.52 20.30 -18.32
CA GLN A 196 4.27 19.56 -18.41
C GLN A 196 4.25 18.49 -17.30
N VAL A 197 3.10 18.27 -16.66
CA VAL A 197 2.94 17.22 -15.66
C VAL A 197 2.08 16.10 -16.23
N VAL A 198 2.60 14.88 -16.17
CA VAL A 198 1.84 13.65 -16.42
C VAL A 198 1.80 12.87 -15.12
N ASN A 199 0.64 12.75 -14.50
CA ASN A 199 0.49 12.15 -13.18
C ASN A 199 -0.29 10.83 -13.26
N VAL A 200 0.45 9.74 -13.29
CA VAL A 200 -0.08 8.37 -13.43
C VAL A 200 -0.27 7.66 -12.09
N ALA A 201 -0.16 8.38 -10.99
CA ALA A 201 -0.34 7.84 -9.65
C ALA A 201 -1.82 7.55 -9.34
N GLU A 202 -2.05 6.54 -8.51
CA GLU A 202 -3.40 6.17 -8.07
C GLU A 202 -3.48 5.77 -6.60
N GLY A 203 -4.60 6.10 -5.96
CA GLY A 203 -4.86 5.75 -4.57
C GLY A 203 -4.75 4.25 -4.29
N GLY A 204 -4.07 3.91 -3.19
CA GLY A 204 -3.91 2.53 -2.73
C GLY A 204 -2.87 1.70 -3.47
N TYR A 205 -2.15 2.27 -4.45
CA TYR A 205 -1.14 1.54 -5.20
C TYR A 205 0.04 1.07 -4.32
N GLY A 206 0.54 -0.13 -4.63
CA GLY A 206 1.90 -0.55 -4.32
C GLY A 206 2.93 0.09 -5.26
N SER A 207 4.22 -0.06 -4.94
CA SER A 207 5.31 0.38 -5.81
C SER A 207 5.32 -0.37 -7.15
N ASP A 208 4.81 -1.61 -7.16
CA ASP A 208 4.68 -2.43 -8.37
C ASP A 208 3.70 -1.84 -9.39
N GLN A 209 2.48 -1.49 -8.94
CA GLN A 209 1.47 -0.84 -9.78
C GLN A 209 1.96 0.53 -10.29
N ALA A 210 2.59 1.32 -9.41
CA ALA A 210 3.17 2.61 -9.76
C ALA A 210 4.27 2.47 -10.84
N PHE A 211 5.14 1.46 -10.73
CA PHE A 211 6.15 1.16 -11.75
C PHE A 211 5.53 0.76 -13.09
N LEU A 212 4.49 -0.08 -13.08
CA LEU A 212 3.80 -0.50 -14.30
C LEU A 212 3.18 0.68 -15.05
N ARG A 213 2.49 1.59 -14.34
CA ARG A 213 1.94 2.83 -14.93
C ARG A 213 3.03 3.77 -15.43
N ALA A 214 4.13 3.90 -14.67
CA ALA A 214 5.24 4.74 -15.10
C ALA A 214 5.90 4.24 -16.39
N CYS A 215 6.08 2.93 -16.55
CA CYS A 215 6.61 2.36 -17.80
C CYS A 215 5.70 2.62 -18.99
N GLU A 216 4.38 2.54 -18.80
CA GLU A 216 3.40 2.85 -19.83
C GLU A 216 3.44 4.33 -20.24
N ALA A 217 3.48 5.25 -19.27
CA ALA A 217 3.58 6.67 -19.53
C ALA A 217 4.91 7.04 -20.23
N LEU A 218 6.03 6.46 -19.78
CA LEU A 218 7.33 6.67 -20.41
C LEU A 218 7.31 6.29 -21.90
N LEU A 219 6.58 5.24 -22.32
CA LEU A 219 6.42 4.86 -23.73
C LEU A 219 5.75 5.94 -24.59
N ARG A 220 4.91 6.79 -24.00
CA ARG A 220 4.18 7.85 -24.71
C ARG A 220 4.99 9.13 -24.82
N LEU A 221 5.87 9.39 -23.85
CA LEU A 221 6.67 10.62 -23.76
C LEU A 221 7.96 10.55 -24.59
N ARG A 222 8.24 11.60 -25.36
CA ARG A 222 9.48 11.75 -26.13
C ARG A 222 10.52 12.62 -25.43
N HIS A 223 10.11 13.47 -24.49
CA HIS A 223 11.02 14.33 -23.74
C HIS A 223 10.74 14.33 -22.22
N PRO A 224 10.77 13.15 -21.55
CA PRO A 224 10.64 13.10 -20.09
C PRO A 224 11.92 13.64 -19.44
N VAL A 225 11.79 14.69 -18.62
CA VAL A 225 12.91 15.33 -17.92
C VAL A 225 13.21 14.61 -16.61
N ALA A 226 12.16 14.27 -15.86
CA ALA A 226 12.26 13.56 -14.59
C ALA A 226 11.08 12.62 -14.37
N LEU A 227 11.34 11.53 -13.66
CA LEU A 227 10.33 10.64 -13.09
C LEU A 227 10.39 10.76 -11.58
N VAL A 228 9.31 11.26 -10.98
CA VAL A 228 9.12 11.37 -9.53
C VAL A 228 8.18 10.28 -9.06
N SER A 229 8.65 9.41 -8.16
CA SER A 229 7.82 8.35 -7.57
C SER A 229 7.68 8.58 -6.07
N THR A 230 6.45 8.63 -5.54
CA THR A 230 6.29 8.54 -4.08
C THR A 230 6.57 7.12 -3.61
N VAL A 231 7.27 7.02 -2.49
CA VAL A 231 7.51 5.78 -1.77
C VAL A 231 6.89 5.94 -0.39
N LEU A 232 6.00 5.03 0.00
CA LEU A 232 5.44 5.01 1.34
C LEU A 232 5.70 3.67 2.02
N PRO A 233 5.98 3.64 3.33
CA PRO A 233 6.24 2.38 4.05
C PRO A 233 5.12 1.34 3.91
N VAL A 234 3.86 1.78 3.88
CA VAL A 234 2.67 0.92 3.68
C VAL A 234 2.68 0.13 2.36
N GLN A 235 3.48 0.55 1.36
CA GLN A 235 3.61 -0.18 0.10
C GLN A 235 4.33 -1.52 0.27
N LEU A 236 5.13 -1.70 1.33
CA LEU A 236 5.78 -2.98 1.61
C LEU A 236 4.76 -4.11 1.75
N HIS A 237 3.67 -3.88 2.47
CA HIS A 237 2.57 -4.84 2.53
C HIS A 237 1.85 -5.00 1.19
N ARG A 238 1.52 -3.87 0.53
CA ARG A 238 0.74 -3.85 -0.71
C ARG A 238 1.43 -4.56 -1.88
N ASN A 239 2.76 -4.52 -1.95
CA ASN A 239 3.55 -5.17 -3.00
C ASN A 239 3.47 -6.70 -2.93
N LEU A 240 3.08 -7.27 -1.78
CA LEU A 240 2.90 -8.71 -1.60
C LEU A 240 1.45 -9.16 -1.69
N SER A 241 0.53 -8.27 -2.06
CA SER A 241 -0.87 -8.63 -2.16
C SER A 241 -1.17 -9.35 -3.47
N ASP A 242 -1.63 -10.60 -3.38
CA ASP A 242 -2.00 -11.41 -4.52
C ASP A 242 -3.51 -11.45 -4.77
N ALA A 243 -4.28 -10.61 -4.06
CA ALA A 243 -5.68 -10.33 -4.38
C ALA A 243 -5.87 -9.58 -5.72
N ARG A 244 -4.77 -9.14 -6.34
CA ARG A 244 -4.69 -8.46 -7.63
C ARG A 244 -3.49 -8.97 -8.45
N PRO A 245 -3.43 -8.66 -9.76
CA PRO A 245 -2.18 -8.77 -10.49
C PRO A 245 -1.08 -7.97 -9.79
N HIS A 246 0.11 -8.57 -9.67
CA HIS A 246 1.22 -8.00 -8.91
C HIS A 246 2.56 -8.44 -9.50
N LEU A 247 3.63 -7.73 -9.16
CA LEU A 247 4.97 -8.14 -9.56
C LEU A 247 5.57 -9.11 -8.54
N GLU A 248 6.18 -10.17 -9.04
CA GLU A 248 7.01 -11.08 -8.27
C GLU A 248 8.45 -11.02 -8.75
N LEU A 249 9.39 -11.33 -7.86
CA LEU A 249 10.78 -11.51 -8.21
C LEU A 249 11.05 -13.00 -8.47
N ARG A 250 11.25 -13.37 -9.74
CA ARG A 250 11.55 -14.75 -10.17
C ARG A 250 12.91 -14.76 -10.86
N ASP A 251 13.85 -15.51 -10.31
CA ASP A 251 15.23 -15.61 -10.83
C ASP A 251 15.92 -14.25 -11.03
N GLY A 252 15.60 -13.27 -10.16
CA GLY A 252 16.15 -11.91 -10.22
C GLY A 252 15.40 -10.94 -11.14
N GLU A 253 14.40 -11.43 -11.89
CA GLU A 253 13.60 -10.63 -12.81
C GLU A 253 12.21 -10.33 -12.26
N LEU A 254 11.68 -9.15 -12.61
CA LEU A 254 10.32 -8.74 -12.25
C LEU A 254 9.33 -9.34 -13.25
N VAL A 255 8.43 -10.18 -12.76
CA VAL A 255 7.41 -10.86 -13.57
C VAL A 255 6.02 -10.50 -13.07
N LEU A 256 5.13 -10.13 -13.99
CA LEU A 256 3.72 -9.92 -13.69
C LEU A 256 3.04 -11.26 -13.44
N ALA A 257 2.61 -11.47 -12.20
CA ALA A 257 1.80 -12.61 -11.80
C ALA A 257 0.30 -12.22 -11.80
N PRO A 258 -0.60 -13.15 -12.16
CA PRO A 258 -2.04 -12.93 -12.05
C PRO A 258 -2.47 -12.89 -10.57
N ALA A 259 -3.67 -12.38 -10.32
CA ALA A 259 -4.30 -12.52 -9.00
C ALA A 259 -4.52 -14.00 -8.65
N PHE A 260 -4.51 -14.31 -7.35
CA PHE A 260 -4.74 -15.65 -6.83
C PHE A 260 -6.14 -16.18 -7.20
N TRP A 261 -6.18 -17.40 -7.73
CA TRP A 261 -7.42 -18.15 -8.02
C TRP A 261 -7.29 -19.54 -7.38
N PRO A 262 -8.27 -20.02 -6.56
CA PRO A 262 -9.56 -19.40 -6.22
C PRO A 262 -9.46 -18.21 -5.32
N ARG A 263 -10.36 -17.25 -5.53
CA ARG A 263 -10.67 -16.29 -4.49
C ARG A 263 -11.22 -17.02 -3.26
N ILE A 264 -10.51 -16.95 -2.13
CA ILE A 264 -10.93 -17.49 -0.82
C ILE A 264 -10.86 -16.33 0.18
N ARG A 265 -12.01 -15.82 0.62
CA ARG A 265 -12.06 -14.59 1.44
C ARG A 265 -11.42 -14.77 2.81
N LEU A 266 -11.58 -15.94 3.43
CA LEU A 266 -10.87 -16.28 4.66
C LEU A 266 -9.36 -16.18 4.49
N ARG A 267 -8.80 -16.66 3.38
CA ARG A 267 -7.36 -16.57 3.09
C ARG A 267 -6.94 -15.11 2.91
N GLU A 268 -7.68 -14.34 2.11
CA GLU A 268 -7.42 -12.91 1.89
C GLU A 268 -7.40 -12.14 3.21
N LEU A 269 -8.30 -12.46 4.15
CA LEU A 269 -8.29 -11.84 5.48
C LEU A 269 -6.95 -12.03 6.22
N PHE A 270 -6.33 -13.21 6.10
CA PHE A 270 -5.06 -13.52 6.77
C PHE A 270 -3.82 -13.10 5.97
N VAL A 271 -3.90 -13.12 4.64
CA VAL A 271 -2.74 -12.89 3.77
C VAL A 271 -2.65 -11.44 3.32
N ASP A 272 -3.78 -10.81 3.01
CA ASP A 272 -3.87 -9.48 2.39
C ASP A 272 -4.41 -8.42 3.35
N ASP A 273 -5.37 -8.76 4.21
CA ASP A 273 -5.97 -7.77 5.13
C ASP A 273 -5.28 -7.74 6.50
N LEU A 274 -4.70 -8.86 6.94
CA LEU A 274 -3.92 -8.90 8.16
C LEU A 274 -2.58 -8.21 7.92
N GLN A 275 -2.47 -7.00 8.48
CA GLN A 275 -1.36 -6.06 8.33
C GLN A 275 -0.10 -6.46 9.13
N ILE A 276 0.26 -7.75 9.13
CA ILE A 276 1.41 -8.29 9.85
C ILE A 276 2.36 -8.96 8.85
N LEU A 277 3.58 -8.45 8.75
CA LEU A 277 4.65 -9.05 7.94
C LEU A 277 5.65 -9.75 8.85
N PRO A 278 5.56 -11.08 9.07
CA PRO A 278 6.61 -11.81 9.76
C PRO A 278 7.96 -11.63 9.04
N GLU A 279 9.08 -11.78 9.74
CA GLU A 279 10.42 -11.41 9.24
C GLU A 279 10.73 -11.95 7.85
N TRP A 280 10.45 -13.23 7.57
CA TRP A 280 10.68 -13.81 6.24
C TRP A 280 9.88 -13.11 5.13
N ARG A 281 8.65 -12.66 5.42
CA ARG A 281 7.77 -11.96 4.48
C ARG A 281 8.18 -10.50 4.34
N LEU A 282 8.59 -9.85 5.44
CA LEU A 282 9.19 -8.52 5.41
C LEU A 282 10.44 -8.49 4.52
N GLN A 283 11.34 -9.45 4.70
CA GLN A 283 12.56 -9.55 3.88
C GLN A 283 12.24 -9.79 2.40
N SER A 284 11.24 -10.61 2.08
CA SER A 284 10.77 -10.78 0.70
C SER A 284 10.18 -9.49 0.12
N SER A 285 9.39 -8.75 0.92
CA SER A 285 8.85 -7.45 0.51
C SER A 285 9.95 -6.43 0.25
N LEU A 286 10.95 -6.33 1.14
CA LEU A 286 12.07 -5.40 0.98
C LEU A 286 12.86 -5.71 -0.30
N ARG A 287 13.18 -6.99 -0.57
CA ARG A 287 13.86 -7.39 -1.81
C ARG A 287 13.05 -7.07 -3.06
N LEU A 288 11.76 -7.40 -3.06
CA LEU A 288 10.86 -7.11 -4.18
C LEU A 288 10.75 -5.61 -4.43
N THR A 289 10.47 -4.84 -3.37
CA THR A 289 10.33 -3.39 -3.45
C THR A 289 11.62 -2.76 -3.93
N ARG A 290 12.78 -3.20 -3.44
CA ARG A 290 14.08 -2.72 -3.92
C ARG A 290 14.25 -2.96 -5.41
N ALA A 291 13.98 -4.18 -5.89
CA ALA A 291 14.08 -4.52 -7.30
C ALA A 291 13.15 -3.65 -8.16
N ILE A 292 11.93 -3.38 -7.70
CA ILE A 292 10.98 -2.47 -8.36
C ILE A 292 11.53 -1.05 -8.43
N LEU A 293 12.01 -0.48 -7.32
CA LEU A 293 12.55 0.88 -7.32
C LEU A 293 13.77 1.00 -8.24
N GLU A 294 14.67 0.02 -8.24
CA GLU A 294 15.80 0.00 -9.16
C GLU A 294 15.35 -0.11 -10.63
N ALA A 295 14.33 -0.91 -10.92
CA ALA A 295 13.74 -1.03 -12.25
C ALA A 295 13.08 0.28 -12.70
N THR A 296 12.34 0.97 -11.82
CA THR A 296 11.80 2.31 -12.07
C THR A 296 12.90 3.29 -12.41
N ALA A 297 14.00 3.28 -11.65
CA ALA A 297 15.13 4.15 -11.89
C ALA A 297 15.84 3.86 -13.21
N ARG A 298 15.99 2.58 -13.59
CA ARG A 298 16.52 2.17 -14.90
C ARG A 298 15.59 2.63 -16.02
N ALA A 299 14.30 2.34 -15.94
CA ALA A 299 13.32 2.72 -16.95
C ALA A 299 13.28 4.24 -17.20
N ALA A 300 13.41 5.06 -16.16
CA ALA A 300 13.55 6.50 -16.29
C ALA A 300 14.81 6.88 -17.10
N ARG A 301 15.97 6.35 -16.67
CA ARG A 301 17.27 6.66 -17.31
C ARG A 301 17.33 6.20 -18.76
N ASP A 302 16.76 5.05 -19.08
CA ASP A 302 16.70 4.52 -20.45
C ASP A 302 15.90 5.43 -21.40
N ARG A 303 15.07 6.32 -20.85
CA ARG A 303 14.33 7.35 -21.60
C ARG A 303 14.90 8.76 -21.45
N GLY A 304 16.09 8.90 -20.87
CA GLY A 304 16.73 10.19 -20.63
C GLY A 304 16.17 10.98 -19.45
N ALA A 305 15.23 10.41 -18.70
CA ALA A 305 14.65 11.05 -17.52
C ALA A 305 15.47 10.79 -16.26
N ARG A 306 15.49 11.77 -15.36
CA ARG A 306 16.11 11.63 -14.03
C ARG A 306 15.14 10.98 -13.06
N PRO A 307 15.46 9.82 -12.46
CA PRO A 307 14.62 9.26 -11.41
C PRO A 307 14.81 10.03 -10.09
N LEU A 308 13.73 10.23 -9.36
CA LEU A 308 13.71 10.77 -8.02
C LEU A 308 12.62 10.07 -7.18
N PHE A 309 13.02 9.46 -6.07
CA PHE A 309 12.09 8.89 -5.11
C PHE A 309 11.80 9.91 -4.01
N VAL A 310 10.52 10.12 -3.70
CA VAL A 310 10.09 11.07 -2.69
C VAL A 310 9.46 10.28 -1.55
N LEU A 311 9.96 10.48 -0.33
CA LEU A 311 9.51 9.80 0.87
C LEU A 311 8.87 10.81 1.84
N PRO A 312 7.57 11.11 1.70
CA PRO A 312 6.85 11.89 2.70
C PRO A 312 6.66 11.06 3.97
N LEU A 313 7.07 11.59 5.12
CA LEU A 313 6.98 10.91 6.41
C LEU A 313 6.29 11.79 7.45
N PHE A 314 5.60 11.14 8.39
CA PHE A 314 4.95 11.79 9.53
C PHE A 314 5.73 11.62 10.84
N THR A 315 6.81 10.84 10.78
CA THR A 315 7.71 10.50 11.88
C THR A 315 9.13 10.43 11.33
N ALA A 316 10.12 10.23 12.21
CA ALA A 316 11.48 9.94 11.77
C ALA A 316 11.54 8.74 10.80
N GLU A 317 12.51 8.78 9.90
CA GLU A 317 12.71 7.75 8.88
C GLU A 317 12.98 6.35 9.49
N PRO A 318 12.08 5.37 9.22
CA PRO A 318 12.29 4.00 9.67
C PRO A 318 13.53 3.38 9.02
N GLU A 319 14.31 2.66 9.81
CA GLU A 319 15.54 2.01 9.35
C GLU A 319 15.35 1.09 8.12
N PRO A 320 14.29 0.24 8.03
CA PRO A 320 14.09 -0.60 6.84
C PRO A 320 13.87 0.19 5.55
N VAL A 321 13.30 1.39 5.66
CA VAL A 321 13.00 2.26 4.50
C VAL A 321 14.26 3.01 4.05
N ARG A 322 15.10 3.40 5.01
CA ARG A 322 16.40 4.00 4.74
C ARG A 322 17.31 3.03 4.00
N GLU A 323 17.39 1.78 4.46
CA GLU A 323 18.14 0.73 3.77
C GLU A 323 17.59 0.47 2.36
N LEU A 324 16.26 0.41 2.23
CA LEU A 324 15.58 0.24 0.95
C LEU A 324 15.96 1.32 -0.07
N LEU A 325 16.12 2.57 0.35
CA LEU A 325 16.44 3.71 -0.51
C LEU A 325 17.94 3.99 -0.66
N ALA A 326 18.81 3.31 0.11
CA ALA A 326 20.25 3.54 0.08
C ALA A 326 20.82 3.40 -1.34
N GLY A 327 21.52 4.43 -1.83
CA GLY A 327 22.11 4.45 -3.18
C GLY A 327 21.12 4.76 -4.31
N LEU A 328 19.83 4.98 -4.03
CA LEU A 328 18.87 5.52 -4.99
C LEU A 328 18.74 7.04 -4.83
N PRO A 329 18.47 7.80 -5.91
CA PRO A 329 18.23 9.23 -5.82
C PRO A 329 16.91 9.49 -5.12
N HIS A 330 16.96 9.99 -3.88
CA HIS A 330 15.76 10.20 -3.08
C HIS A 330 15.82 11.47 -2.23
N VAL A 331 14.65 11.95 -1.84
CA VAL A 331 14.47 13.00 -0.83
C VAL A 331 13.46 12.56 0.22
N VAL A 332 13.80 12.81 1.48
CA VAL A 332 12.90 12.59 2.61
C VAL A 332 12.22 13.92 2.95
N VAL A 333 10.90 13.90 3.08
CA VAL A 333 10.10 15.08 3.45
C VAL A 333 9.34 14.79 4.73
N GLU A 334 9.88 15.25 5.86
CA GLU A 334 9.18 15.17 7.14
C GLU A 334 8.08 16.23 7.23
N LEU A 335 6.83 15.77 7.28
CA LEU A 335 5.64 16.62 7.39
C LEU A 335 5.24 16.75 8.85
N GLN A 336 5.18 18.00 9.31
CA GLN A 336 4.68 18.32 10.65
C GLN A 336 3.16 18.08 10.72
N PRO A 337 2.61 17.78 11.91
CA PRO A 337 1.18 17.52 12.08
C PRO A 337 0.26 18.60 11.51
N GLU A 338 0.67 19.87 11.54
CA GLU A 338 -0.10 21.01 11.02
C GLU A 338 -0.12 21.09 9.49
N ARG A 339 0.69 20.27 8.80
CA ARG A 339 0.75 20.14 7.34
C ARG A 339 -0.08 18.95 6.83
N ILE A 340 -0.89 18.36 7.70
CA ILE A 340 -1.68 17.16 7.42
C ILE A 340 -3.16 17.49 7.61
N MET A 341 -3.99 17.04 6.68
CA MET A 341 -5.44 17.18 6.78
C MET A 341 -5.99 16.32 7.94
N PRO A 342 -6.71 16.91 8.90
CA PRO A 342 -7.13 16.20 10.11
C PRO A 342 -8.17 15.09 9.87
N TRP A 343 -8.88 15.12 8.74
CA TRP A 343 -9.93 14.14 8.41
C TRP A 343 -9.44 12.92 7.63
N ASP A 344 -8.26 12.99 7.01
CA ASP A 344 -7.79 11.97 6.04
C ASP A 344 -6.30 11.60 6.21
N GLY A 345 -5.51 12.43 6.92
CA GLY A 345 -4.10 12.14 7.17
C GLY A 345 -3.18 12.37 5.96
N HIS A 346 -3.70 12.85 4.83
CA HIS A 346 -2.90 13.28 3.67
C HIS A 346 -2.36 14.70 3.86
N PRO A 347 -1.28 15.08 3.14
CA PRO A 347 -0.75 16.44 3.20
C PRO A 347 -1.82 17.47 2.82
N ASP A 348 -1.88 18.58 3.56
CA ASP A 348 -2.66 19.74 3.18
C ASP A 348 -1.98 20.49 2.00
N PRO A 349 -2.59 21.56 1.43
CA PRO A 349 -1.96 22.31 0.34
C PRO A 349 -0.53 22.81 0.66
N ARG A 350 -0.25 23.10 1.94
CA ARG A 350 1.05 23.59 2.37
C ARG A 350 2.07 22.45 2.53
N GLY A 351 1.65 21.28 3.01
CA GLY A 351 2.44 20.05 3.03
C GLY A 351 2.77 19.57 1.61
N ALA A 352 1.80 19.63 0.70
CA ALA A 352 2.03 19.41 -0.73
C ALA A 352 3.03 20.42 -1.31
N GLY A 353 2.96 21.68 -0.89
CA GLY A 353 3.95 22.71 -1.24
C GLY A 353 5.37 22.38 -0.75
N GLN A 354 5.50 21.89 0.48
CA GLN A 354 6.79 21.45 1.04
C GLN A 354 7.38 20.25 0.25
N ILE A 355 6.53 19.31 -0.17
CA ILE A 355 6.96 18.20 -1.04
C ILE A 355 7.45 18.74 -2.39
N ALA A 356 6.71 19.69 -2.99
CA ALA A 356 7.10 20.32 -4.25
C ALA A 356 8.44 21.08 -4.12
N ASP A 357 8.67 21.81 -3.02
CA ASP A 357 9.95 22.49 -2.75
C ASP A 357 11.12 21.51 -2.74
N ALA A 358 10.97 20.38 -2.06
CA ALA A 358 12.00 19.34 -2.00
C ALA A 358 12.30 18.73 -3.37
N ILE A 359 11.26 18.45 -4.18
CA ILE A 359 11.42 17.95 -5.55
C ILE A 359 12.18 18.96 -6.41
N VAL A 360 11.76 20.23 -6.40
CA VAL A 360 12.39 21.29 -7.20
C VAL A 360 13.86 21.45 -6.82
N SER A 361 14.15 21.53 -5.53
CA SER A 361 15.52 21.65 -5.01
C SER A 361 16.40 20.45 -5.41
N ALA A 362 15.88 19.23 -5.31
CA ALA A 362 16.61 18.02 -5.73
C ALA A 362 16.88 17.99 -7.24
N LEU A 363 15.91 18.40 -8.05
CA LEU A 363 16.07 18.44 -9.49
C LEU A 363 17.06 19.54 -9.92
N GLN A 364 17.00 20.74 -9.36
CA GLN A 364 17.92 21.83 -9.71
C GLN A 364 19.34 21.60 -9.19
N SER A 365 19.51 21.06 -7.98
CA SER A 365 20.84 20.83 -7.40
C SER A 365 21.70 19.84 -8.20
N SER A 366 21.10 18.84 -8.86
CA SER A 366 21.87 17.95 -9.72
C SER A 366 22.13 18.49 -11.13
N GLU A 367 21.64 19.67 -11.50
CA GLU A 367 22.09 20.39 -12.70
C GLU A 367 23.44 21.07 -12.48
N ALA A 368 23.80 21.42 -11.23
CA ALA A 368 25.07 22.06 -10.89
C ALA A 368 26.29 21.10 -10.88
N VAL A 369 26.07 19.81 -11.13
CA VAL A 369 27.10 18.75 -11.14
C VAL A 369 27.30 18.16 -12.55
N ARG A 370 26.82 18.83 -13.61
CA ARG A 370 27.13 18.47 -15.00
C ARG A 370 28.28 19.29 -15.56
#